data_AF-A0A9N9HSP5-F1
#
_entry.id   AF-A0A9N9HSP5-F1
#
_cell.length_a   1.000
_cell.length_b   1.000
_cell.length_c   1.000
_cell.angle_alpha   90.00
_cell.angle_beta   90.00
_cell.angle_gamma   90.00
#
_symmetry.space_group_name_H-M   'P 1'
#
loop_
_entity.id
_entity.type
_entity.pdbx_description
1 polymer ?
#
loop_
_entity_poly.entity_id
_entity_poly.type
_entity_poly.pdbx_seq_one_letter_code
_entity_poly.pdbx_strand_id
1 'polypeptide(L)'
;MNSEKAGRYKYDEKLQGYIEYSIELKYHTKLLETAKKQVEIERCMLTNGMLYRQEREIVKYNIQQIADKIISWGDIYKDWDIDELLAKI
;
A
#
# COMPACT_ATOMS: atom_id res chain seq x y z
N MET A 1 -38.52 -12.53 25.83
CA MET A 1 -38.49 -11.96 24.46
C MET A 1 -37.35 -10.94 24.23
N ASN A 2 -36.34 -10.84 25.12
CA ASN A 2 -35.26 -9.82 25.03
C ASN A 2 -33.83 -10.36 24.83
N SER A 3 -33.59 -11.67 25.04
CA SER A 3 -32.25 -12.27 24.86
C SER A 3 -31.89 -12.48 23.38
N GLU A 4 -32.85 -12.89 22.54
CA GLU A 4 -32.66 -13.10 21.09
C GLU A 4 -32.40 -11.81 20.31
N LYS A 5 -32.95 -10.67 20.76
CA LYS A 5 -32.70 -9.36 20.14
C LYS A 5 -31.29 -8.88 20.46
N ALA A 6 -30.86 -8.96 21.73
CA ALA A 6 -29.51 -8.61 22.14
C ALA A 6 -28.43 -9.48 21.47
N GLY A 7 -28.69 -10.78 21.28
CA GLY A 7 -27.80 -11.68 20.53
C GLY A 7 -27.69 -11.34 19.03
N ARG A 8 -28.78 -10.89 18.39
CA ARG A 8 -28.78 -10.43 17.00
C ARG A 8 -28.00 -9.13 16.80
N TYR A 9 -28.20 -8.12 17.65
CA TYR A 9 -27.43 -6.86 17.58
C TYR A 9 -25.92 -7.09 17.68
N LYS A 10 -25.48 -7.95 18.61
CA LYS A 10 -24.05 -8.27 18.78
C LYS A 10 -23.45 -9.04 17.59
N TYR A 11 -24.27 -9.83 16.89
CA TYR A 11 -23.85 -10.53 15.66
C TYR A 11 -23.74 -9.56 14.48
N ASP A 12 -24.67 -8.61 14.36
CA ASP A 12 -24.68 -7.58 13.33
C ASP A 12 -23.47 -6.63 13.46
N GLU A 13 -23.13 -6.21 14.69
CA GLU A 13 -21.92 -5.41 14.96
C GLU A 13 -20.63 -6.16 14.60
N LYS A 14 -20.56 -7.45 14.94
CA LYS A 14 -19.40 -8.28 14.61
C LYS A 14 -19.26 -8.47 13.10
N LEU A 15 -20.37 -8.69 12.40
CA LEU A 15 -20.40 -8.81 10.94
C LEU A 15 -20.00 -7.49 10.27
N GLN A 16 -20.48 -6.36 10.78
CA GLN A 16 -20.09 -5.03 10.31
C GLN A 16 -18.59 -4.81 10.45
N GLY A 17 -17.99 -5.15 11.60
CA GLY A 17 -16.54 -5.04 11.80
C GLY A 17 -15.73 -5.89 10.81
N TYR A 18 -16.18 -7.10 10.46
CA TYR A 18 -15.52 -7.92 9.43
C TYR A 18 -15.60 -7.30 8.03
N ILE A 19 -16.75 -6.70 7.70
CA ILE A 19 -16.95 -6.03 6.40
C ILE A 19 -16.04 -4.81 6.31
N GLU A 20 -16.00 -3.97 7.35
CA GLU A 20 -15.13 -2.80 7.43
C GLU A 20 -13.65 -3.18 7.27
N TYR A 21 -13.18 -4.18 8.03
CA TYR A 21 -11.82 -4.70 7.91
C TYR A 21 -11.52 -5.25 6.50
N SER A 22 -12.48 -5.95 5.89
CA SER A 22 -12.30 -6.50 4.53
C SER A 22 -12.23 -5.41 3.46
N ILE A 23 -12.96 -4.31 3.63
CA ILE A 23 -12.92 -3.15 2.74
C ILE A 23 -11.57 -2.43 2.88
N GLU A 24 -11.15 -2.18 4.12
CA GLU A 24 -9.86 -1.56 4.45
C GLU A 24 -8.70 -2.38 3.86
N LEU A 25 -8.70 -3.70 4.05
CA LEU A 25 -7.69 -4.59 3.48
C LEU A 25 -7.64 -4.50 1.96
N LYS A 26 -8.80 -4.56 1.27
CA LYS A 26 -8.86 -4.44 -0.19
C LYS A 26 -8.34 -3.09 -0.69
N TYR A 27 -8.72 -2.01 -0.01
CA TYR A 27 -8.25 -0.66 -0.34
C TYR A 27 -6.73 -0.58 -0.25
N HIS A 28 -6.17 -1.06 0.86
CA HIS A 28 -4.74 -1.06 1.13
C HIS A 28 -3.94 -1.98 0.20
N THR A 29 -4.47 -3.15 -0.18
CA THR A 29 -3.87 -3.99 -1.22
C THR A 29 -3.80 -3.27 -2.56
N LYS A 30 -4.89 -2.60 -2.97
CA LYS A 30 -4.91 -1.86 -4.23
C LYS A 30 -3.94 -0.68 -4.23
N LEU A 31 -3.84 0.04 -3.11
CA LEU A 31 -2.85 1.10 -2.94
C LEU A 31 -1.42 0.57 -3.12
N LEU A 32 -1.11 -0.60 -2.55
CA LEU A 32 0.19 -1.25 -2.70
C LEU A 32 0.49 -1.59 -4.17
N GLU A 33 -0.45 -2.21 -4.87
CA GLU A 33 -0.30 -2.56 -6.28
C GLU A 33 -0.05 -1.31 -7.15
N THR A 34 -0.76 -0.22 -6.87
CA THR A 34 -0.54 1.06 -7.54
C THR A 34 0.85 1.63 -7.24
N ALA A 35 1.29 1.61 -5.97
CA ALA A 35 2.61 2.07 -5.59
C ALA A 35 3.73 1.26 -6.28
N LYS A 36 3.61 -0.08 -6.32
CA LYS A 36 4.54 -0.97 -7.03
C LYS A 36 4.67 -0.61 -8.51
N LYS A 37 3.54 -0.40 -9.20
CA LYS A 37 3.52 0.00 -10.61
C LYS A 37 4.15 1.38 -10.84
N GLN A 38 3.92 2.34 -9.94
CA GLN A 38 4.54 3.66 -10.03
C GLN A 38 6.07 3.56 -9.96
N VAL A 39 6.58 2.79 -8.99
CA VAL A 39 8.02 2.56 -8.83
C VAL A 39 8.62 1.87 -10.05
N GLU A 40 7.93 0.88 -10.64
CA GLU A 40 8.37 0.21 -11.86
C GLU A 40 8.52 1.19 -13.04
N ILE A 41 7.53 2.05 -13.25
CA ILE A 41 7.54 3.09 -14.30
C ILE A 41 8.69 4.08 -14.06
N GLU A 42 8.82 4.59 -12.84
CA GLU A 42 9.84 5.57 -12.47
C GLU A 42 11.27 5.02 -12.61
N ARG A 43 11.48 3.74 -12.25
CA ARG A 43 12.75 3.05 -12.50
C ARG A 43 13.04 2.91 -13.99
N CYS A 44 12.05 2.55 -14.79
CA CYS A 44 12.18 2.46 -16.24
C CYS A 44 12.60 3.82 -16.84
N MET A 45 12.02 4.92 -16.35
CA MET A 45 12.41 6.28 -16.76
C MET A 45 13.87 6.61 -16.39
N LEU A 46 14.32 6.21 -15.20
CA LEU A 46 15.71 6.41 -14.74
C LEU A 46 16.73 5.63 -15.57
N THR A 47 16.41 4.39 -15.97
CA THR A 47 17.33 3.52 -16.72
C THR A 47 17.40 3.86 -18.20
N ASN A 48 16.29 4.27 -18.80
CA ASN A 48 16.18 4.39 -20.26
C ASN A 48 16.62 5.76 -20.81
N GLY A 49 17.23 6.62 -19.97
CA GLY A 49 17.72 7.93 -20.40
C GLY A 49 16.61 8.94 -20.71
N MET A 50 15.38 8.72 -20.20
CA MET A 50 14.22 9.60 -20.42
C MET A 50 14.25 10.89 -19.60
N LEU A 51 15.17 11.00 -18.63
CA LEU A 51 15.20 12.06 -17.63
C LEU A 51 16.55 12.78 -17.64
N TYR A 52 16.52 14.11 -17.54
CA TYR A 52 17.70 14.98 -17.51
C TYR A 52 17.85 15.71 -16.17
N ARG A 53 19.07 15.72 -15.63
CA ARG A 53 19.47 16.50 -14.44
C ARG A 53 18.45 16.42 -13.29
N GLN A 54 17.66 17.48 -13.11
CA GLN A 54 16.70 17.65 -12.02
C GLN A 54 15.58 16.61 -12.07
N GLU A 55 15.17 16.17 -13.27
CA GLU A 55 14.12 15.17 -13.43
C GLU A 55 14.53 13.82 -12.84
N ARG A 56 15.81 13.44 -12.94
CA ARG A 56 16.30 12.21 -12.29
C ARG A 56 16.19 12.31 -10.78
N GLU A 57 16.60 13.44 -10.20
CA GLU A 57 16.59 13.60 -8.74
C GLU A 57 15.16 13.67 -8.17
N ILE A 58 14.22 14.27 -8.91
CA ILE A 58 12.79 14.25 -8.56
C ILE A 58 12.26 12.81 -8.57
N VAL A 59 12.56 12.03 -9.61
CA VAL A 59 12.07 10.66 -9.72
C VAL A 59 12.68 9.76 -8.65
N LYS A 60 13.97 9.91 -8.33
CA LYS A 60 14.59 9.22 -7.18
C LYS A 60 13.88 9.57 -5.87
N TYR A 61 13.59 10.85 -5.64
CA TYR A 61 12.88 11.30 -4.45
C TYR A 61 11.44 10.75 -4.40
N ASN A 62 10.73 10.64 -5.52
CA ASN A 62 9.41 10.03 -5.57
C ASN A 62 9.45 8.56 -5.13
N ILE A 63 10.40 7.78 -5.65
CA ILE A 63 10.56 6.38 -5.25
C ILE A 63 10.88 6.28 -3.75
N GLN A 64 11.76 7.13 -3.23
CA GLN A 64 12.06 7.18 -1.79
C GLN A 64 10.82 7.54 -0.97
N GLN A 65 10.03 8.51 -1.41
CA GLN A 65 8.80 8.90 -0.71
C GLN A 65 7.75 7.80 -0.73
N ILE A 66 7.71 6.99 -1.79
CA ILE A 66 6.88 5.79 -1.82
C ILE A 66 7.41 4.79 -0.80
N ALA A 67 8.71 4.48 -0.80
CA ALA A 67 9.37 3.63 0.20
C ALA A 67 9.03 4.05 1.65
N ASP A 68 9.19 5.34 1.97
CA ASP A 68 9.03 5.88 3.32
C ASP A 68 7.55 6.02 3.75
N LYS A 69 6.63 6.24 2.79
CA LYS A 69 5.19 6.42 3.05
C LYS A 69 4.36 5.16 2.81
N ILE A 70 4.95 4.08 2.30
CA ILE A 70 4.30 2.78 2.30
C ILE A 70 3.97 2.46 3.75
N ILE A 71 2.69 2.41 3.97
CA ILE A 71 2.06 2.59 5.27
C ILE A 71 2.59 1.51 6.20
N SER A 72 3.01 1.91 7.41
CA SER A 72 3.45 1.02 8.49
C SER A 72 2.30 0.12 8.97
N TRP A 73 1.96 -0.92 8.20
CA TRP A 73 1.10 -2.02 8.60
C TRP A 73 1.91 -3.30 8.48
N GLY A 74 2.82 -3.49 9.44
CA GLY A 74 3.89 -4.52 9.46
C GLY A 74 3.46 -5.99 9.33
N ASP A 75 2.17 -6.29 9.16
CA ASP A 75 1.68 -7.66 9.00
C ASP A 75 1.09 -7.97 7.61
N ILE A 76 0.69 -6.98 6.81
CA ILE A 76 0.16 -7.22 5.45
C ILE A 76 1.30 -7.24 4.41
N TYR A 77 2.44 -6.62 4.73
CA TYR A 77 3.42 -6.19 3.72
C TYR A 77 4.82 -6.78 3.87
N LYS A 78 4.98 -7.89 4.60
CA LYS A 78 6.28 -8.57 4.80
C LYS A 78 6.99 -8.98 3.50
N ASP A 79 6.25 -9.04 2.38
CA ASP A 79 6.77 -9.51 1.10
C ASP A 79 7.29 -8.40 0.17
N TRP A 80 7.23 -7.13 0.56
CA TRP A 80 7.81 -6.06 -0.27
C TRP A 80 9.17 -5.63 0.26
N ASP A 81 10.24 -6.18 -0.35
CA ASP A 81 11.62 -5.78 -0.07
C ASP A 81 11.93 -4.42 -0.72
N ILE A 82 11.67 -3.36 0.05
CA ILE A 82 11.94 -1.98 -0.32
C ILE A 82 13.46 -1.73 -0.40
N ASP A 83 14.27 -2.43 0.41
CA ASP A 83 15.71 -2.27 0.43
C ASP A 83 16.36 -2.78 -0.86
N GLU A 84 15.87 -3.90 -1.41
CA GLU A 84 16.28 -4.39 -2.75
C GLU A 84 15.95 -3.37 -3.86
N LEU A 85 14.87 -2.61 -3.68
CA LEU A 85 14.40 -1.61 -4.62
C LEU A 85 15.27 -0.35 -4.60
N LEU A 86 15.61 0.14 -3.42
CA LEU A 86 16.47 1.31 -3.22
C LEU A 86 17.93 1.04 -3.60
N ALA A 87 18.42 -0.19 -3.42
CA ALA A 87 19.79 -0.58 -3.78
C ALA A 87 20.09 -0.52 -5.30
N LYS A 88 19.06 -0.40 -6.15
CA LYS A 88 19.17 -0.44 -7.63
C LYS A 88 18.92 0.92 -8.30
N ILE A 89 18.92 2.02 -7.53
CA ILE A 89 18.62 3.40 -7.97
C ILE A 89 19.85 4.28 -7.78
#